data_AF-A0A970PRJ0-F1
#
_entry.id   AF-A0A970PRJ0-F1
#
_cell.length_a   1.000
_cell.length_b   1.000
_cell.length_c   1.000
_cell.angle_alpha   90.00
_cell.angle_beta   90.00
_cell.angle_gamma   90.00
#
_symmetry.space_group_name_H-M   'P 1'
#
loop_
_entity.id
_entity.type
_entity.pdbx_description
1 polymer ?
#
loop_
_entity_poly.entity_id
_entity_poly.type
_entity_poly.pdbx_seq_one_letter_code
_entity_poly.pdbx_strand_id
1 'polypeptide(L)'
;METLHGTVNGTLFRNEENGYSVISLRVDGDLQTAVGVLPELSDGEILHLEGEWMQHAQYGRQFKAMGFRVERPTTLDAIEHYLGSGLIRGVGPSTAKLIVEAFGQDTLEVLTAHPERLKDVPKIGKKRMAQIHESFLAQQQSRSTFLFLQRYGVTPALSNKINKLYREHAERFISENPYRLIDDIDGVGFLTADRIARSLGITQDSAFRLRAGIKHVLVEAAGSGGHTYLPEKELVSRASSLLQVGENLLLPQ
;
A
#
# COMPACT_ATOMS: atom_id res chain seq x y z
N MET A 1 -19.17 -13.07 7.26
CA MET A 1 -18.18 -13.00 6.18
C MET A 1 -17.67 -14.41 5.93
N GLU A 2 -17.57 -14.79 4.67
CA GLU A 2 -16.99 -16.06 4.24
C GLU A 2 -15.48 -15.89 4.06
N THR A 3 -14.76 -17.00 4.01
CA THR A 3 -13.31 -17.01 3.78
C THR A 3 -12.97 -17.84 2.55
N LEU A 4 -11.99 -17.37 1.77
CA LEU A 4 -11.44 -18.11 0.63
C LEU A 4 -9.92 -18.19 0.79
N HIS A 5 -9.37 -19.39 0.75
CA HIS A 5 -7.93 -19.63 0.87
C HIS A 5 -7.44 -20.36 -0.38
N GLY A 6 -6.41 -19.82 -1.03
CA GLY A 6 -5.84 -20.46 -2.22
C GLY A 6 -4.54 -19.82 -2.67
N THR A 7 -3.94 -20.45 -3.67
CA THR A 7 -2.70 -19.97 -4.30
C THR A 7 -3.04 -19.12 -5.53
N VAL A 8 -2.42 -17.95 -5.66
CA VAL A 8 -2.55 -17.10 -6.85
C VAL A 8 -2.07 -17.87 -8.06
N ASN A 9 -2.95 -18.03 -9.05
CA ASN A 9 -2.63 -18.60 -10.36
C ASN A 9 -2.38 -17.51 -11.41
N GLY A 10 -2.83 -16.28 -11.16
CA GLY A 10 -2.66 -15.17 -12.09
C GLY A 10 -3.51 -13.96 -11.74
N THR A 11 -3.03 -12.78 -12.13
CA THR A 11 -3.83 -11.55 -12.14
C THR A 11 -4.40 -11.35 -13.55
N LEU A 12 -5.73 -11.45 -13.69
CA LEU A 12 -6.45 -11.31 -14.95
C LEU A 12 -6.62 -9.85 -15.36
N PHE A 13 -6.78 -8.97 -14.37
CA PHE A 13 -6.91 -7.53 -14.55
C PHE A 13 -6.43 -6.80 -13.31
N ARG A 14 -5.78 -5.66 -13.49
CA ARG A 14 -5.42 -4.74 -12.41
C ARG A 14 -5.60 -3.30 -12.88
N ASN A 15 -6.23 -2.50 -12.04
CA ASN A 15 -6.27 -1.06 -12.20
C ASN A 15 -5.12 -0.42 -11.39
N GLU A 16 -4.16 0.17 -12.09
CA GLU A 16 -2.95 0.81 -11.50
C GLU A 16 -3.22 2.11 -10.72
N GLU A 17 -4.43 2.66 -10.81
CA GLU A 17 -4.82 3.87 -10.08
C GLU A 17 -5.40 3.54 -8.71
N ASN A 18 -6.23 2.50 -8.61
CA ASN A 18 -6.93 2.18 -7.37
C ASN A 18 -6.59 0.80 -6.80
N GLY A 19 -5.80 -0.04 -7.47
CA GLY A 19 -5.41 -1.37 -6.99
C GLY A 19 -6.52 -2.43 -7.11
N TYR A 20 -7.67 -2.10 -7.71
CA TYR A 20 -8.71 -3.07 -8.00
C TYR A 20 -8.15 -4.15 -8.91
N SER A 21 -8.22 -5.39 -8.46
CA SER A 21 -7.64 -6.54 -9.12
C SER A 21 -8.70 -7.62 -9.30
N VAL A 22 -8.65 -8.30 -10.44
CA VAL A 22 -9.36 -9.55 -10.70
C VAL A 22 -8.30 -10.62 -10.77
N ILE A 23 -8.34 -11.56 -9.82
CA ILE A 23 -7.34 -12.62 -9.69
C ILE A 23 -7.98 -13.99 -9.86
N SER A 24 -7.20 -14.91 -10.39
CA SER A 24 -7.50 -16.34 -10.43
C SER A 24 -6.77 -17.02 -9.28
N LEU A 25 -7.52 -17.71 -8.43
CA LEU A 25 -7.02 -18.46 -7.28
C LEU A 25 -7.23 -19.95 -7.48
N ARG A 26 -6.20 -20.74 -7.22
CA ARG A 26 -6.32 -22.19 -7.11
C ARG A 26 -6.74 -22.55 -5.69
N VAL A 27 -7.92 -23.12 -5.55
CA VAL A 27 -8.55 -23.54 -4.29
C VAL A 27 -8.91 -25.02 -4.44
N ASP A 28 -8.31 -25.89 -3.65
CA ASP A 28 -8.54 -27.34 -3.68
C ASP A 28 -8.40 -27.99 -5.08
N GLY A 29 -7.53 -27.42 -5.93
CA GLY A 29 -7.28 -27.88 -7.30
C GLY A 29 -8.07 -27.12 -8.37
N ASP A 30 -9.20 -26.52 -8.02
CA ASP A 30 -10.07 -25.77 -8.92
C ASP A 30 -9.69 -24.28 -8.99
N LEU A 31 -10.00 -23.64 -10.10
CA LEU A 31 -9.81 -22.20 -10.28
C LEU A 31 -11.07 -21.43 -9.84
N GLN A 32 -10.87 -20.47 -8.94
CA GLN A 32 -11.89 -19.54 -8.45
C GLN A 32 -11.47 -18.11 -8.80
N THR A 33 -12.44 -17.26 -9.14
CA THR A 33 -12.16 -15.83 -9.39
C THR A 33 -12.40 -15.04 -8.12
N ALA A 34 -11.43 -14.22 -7.71
CA ALA A 34 -11.62 -13.24 -6.65
C ALA A 34 -11.39 -11.82 -7.18
N VAL A 35 -12.14 -10.88 -6.62
CA VAL A 35 -12.09 -9.46 -6.96
C VAL A 35 -11.96 -8.63 -5.70
N GLY A 36 -11.28 -7.52 -5.79
CA GLY A 36 -11.14 -6.61 -4.67
C GLY A 36 -9.94 -5.72 -4.85
N VAL A 37 -9.67 -4.91 -3.84
CA VAL A 37 -8.49 -4.08 -3.86
C VAL A 37 -7.35 -4.78 -3.13
N LEU A 38 -6.34 -5.16 -3.90
CA LEU A 38 -5.28 -6.05 -3.45
C LEU A 38 -3.91 -5.43 -3.76
N PRO A 39 -2.86 -5.76 -3.00
CA PRO A 39 -1.49 -5.43 -3.39
C PRO A 39 -1.17 -6.07 -4.73
N GLU A 40 -0.03 -5.71 -5.31
CA GLU A 40 0.43 -6.41 -6.50
C GLU A 40 0.82 -7.83 -6.10
N LEU A 41 0.18 -8.80 -6.76
CA LEU A 41 0.26 -10.21 -6.44
C LEU A 41 1.00 -10.94 -7.56
N SER A 42 1.87 -11.85 -7.16
CA SER A 42 2.53 -12.80 -8.04
C SER A 42 1.87 -14.17 -7.98
N ASP A 43 2.05 -14.93 -9.05
CA ASP A 43 1.74 -16.36 -9.09
C ASP A 43 2.49 -17.11 -7.98
N GLY A 44 1.84 -18.10 -7.39
CA GLY A 44 2.39 -18.91 -6.31
C GLY A 44 2.21 -18.32 -4.91
N GLU A 45 1.77 -17.06 -4.78
CA GLU A 45 1.48 -16.47 -3.47
C GLU A 45 0.22 -17.09 -2.84
N ILE A 46 0.25 -17.28 -1.53
CA ILE A 46 -0.89 -17.81 -0.79
C ILE A 46 -1.71 -16.63 -0.28
N LEU A 47 -3.01 -16.65 -0.56
CA LEU A 47 -3.97 -15.64 -0.13
C LEU A 47 -5.03 -16.24 0.78
N HIS A 48 -5.24 -15.57 1.90
CA HIS A 48 -6.43 -15.73 2.72
C HIS A 48 -7.29 -14.50 2.50
N LEU A 49 -8.49 -14.69 1.96
CA LEU A 49 -9.45 -13.63 1.71
C LEU A 49 -10.63 -13.77 2.65
N GLU A 50 -11.16 -12.63 3.09
CA GLU A 50 -12.41 -12.53 3.83
C GLU A 50 -13.38 -11.64 3.04
N GLY A 51 -14.62 -12.07 2.90
CA GLY A 51 -15.56 -11.39 2.01
C GLY A 51 -16.88 -12.10 1.80
N GLU A 52 -17.41 -11.99 0.58
CA GLU A 52 -18.70 -12.51 0.17
C GLU A 52 -18.64 -13.03 -1.29
N TRP A 53 -19.32 -14.14 -1.56
CA TRP A 53 -19.60 -14.55 -2.95
C TRP A 53 -20.60 -13.61 -3.62
N MET A 54 -20.33 -13.22 -4.86
CA MET A 54 -21.23 -12.45 -5.71
C MET A 54 -21.37 -13.09 -7.09
N GLN A 55 -22.47 -12.76 -7.78
CA GLN A 55 -22.73 -13.17 -9.15
C GLN A 55 -22.60 -11.93 -10.07
N HIS A 56 -21.59 -11.91 -10.93
CA HIS A 56 -21.43 -10.90 -11.97
C HIS A 56 -22.21 -11.29 -13.23
N ALA A 57 -22.97 -10.36 -13.80
CA ALA A 57 -23.85 -10.64 -14.95
C ALA A 57 -23.11 -11.22 -16.17
N GLN A 58 -21.86 -10.77 -16.41
CA GLN A 58 -21.05 -11.20 -17.55
C GLN A 58 -19.99 -12.27 -17.19
N TYR A 59 -19.48 -12.26 -15.97
CA TYR A 59 -18.27 -13.03 -15.60
C TYR A 59 -18.57 -14.18 -14.64
N GLY A 60 -19.83 -14.36 -14.26
CA GLY A 60 -20.25 -15.45 -13.40
C GLY A 60 -19.90 -15.21 -11.92
N ARG A 61 -19.70 -16.30 -11.19
CA ARG A 61 -19.47 -16.28 -9.75
C ARG A 61 -18.06 -15.76 -9.42
N GLN A 62 -17.97 -14.79 -8.51
CA GLN A 62 -16.72 -14.19 -8.06
C GLN A 62 -16.73 -14.02 -6.54
N PHE A 63 -15.58 -14.15 -5.89
CA PHE A 63 -15.41 -13.85 -4.48
C PHE A 63 -14.98 -12.40 -4.31
N LYS A 64 -15.79 -11.56 -3.68
CA LYS A 64 -15.47 -10.16 -3.42
C LYS A 64 -14.72 -10.04 -2.09
N ALA A 65 -13.42 -9.83 -2.18
CA ALA A 65 -12.53 -9.64 -1.04
C ALA A 65 -12.75 -8.27 -0.40
N MET A 66 -12.97 -8.28 0.92
CA MET A 66 -13.08 -7.10 1.77
C MET A 66 -11.90 -7.01 2.75
N GLY A 67 -11.31 -8.16 3.10
CA GLY A 67 -10.07 -8.29 3.84
C GLY A 67 -9.18 -9.35 3.20
N PHE A 68 -7.87 -9.24 3.41
CA PHE A 68 -6.94 -10.24 2.92
C PHE A 68 -5.67 -10.32 3.78
N ARG A 69 -5.01 -11.48 3.73
CA ARG A 69 -3.66 -11.73 4.21
C ARG A 69 -2.91 -12.46 3.11
N VAL A 70 -1.67 -12.02 2.84
CA VAL A 70 -0.82 -12.62 1.81
C VAL A 70 0.39 -13.26 2.47
N GLU A 71 0.63 -14.53 2.20
CA GLU A 71 1.80 -15.26 2.68
C GLU A 71 2.83 -15.41 1.58
N ARG A 72 4.11 -15.48 1.97
CA ARG A 72 5.20 -15.68 1.02
C ARG A 72 5.16 -17.11 0.47
N PRO A 73 5.55 -17.32 -0.80
CA PRO A 73 5.65 -18.66 -1.35
C PRO A 73 6.75 -19.45 -0.62
N THR A 74 6.47 -20.72 -0.31
CA THR A 74 7.39 -21.63 0.40
C THR A 74 7.83 -22.83 -0.45
N THR A 75 7.14 -23.09 -1.56
CA THR A 75 7.50 -24.15 -2.50
C THR A 75 8.42 -23.61 -3.59
N LEU A 76 9.29 -24.47 -4.13
CA LEU A 76 10.25 -24.08 -5.18
C LEU A 76 9.54 -23.52 -6.41
N ASP A 77 8.50 -24.21 -6.89
CA ASP A 77 7.69 -23.76 -8.04
C ASP A 77 7.06 -22.38 -7.78
N ALA A 78 6.52 -22.15 -6.58
CA ALA A 78 5.92 -20.87 -6.25
C ALA A 78 6.95 -19.75 -6.12
N ILE A 79 8.15 -20.03 -5.61
CA ILE A 79 9.27 -19.07 -5.59
C ILE A 79 9.72 -18.76 -7.02
N GLU A 80 9.86 -19.77 -7.89
CA GLU A 80 10.24 -19.59 -9.29
C GLU A 80 9.22 -18.73 -10.04
N HIS A 81 7.93 -19.03 -9.90
CA HIS A 81 6.85 -18.24 -10.48
C HIS A 81 6.81 -16.82 -9.92
N TYR A 82 6.99 -16.64 -8.61
CA TYR A 82 7.05 -15.33 -7.98
C TYR A 82 8.18 -14.46 -8.55
N LEU A 83 9.36 -15.05 -8.76
CA LEU A 83 10.49 -14.34 -9.34
C LEU A 83 10.33 -14.06 -10.83
N GLY A 84 9.72 -15.00 -11.56
CA GLY A 84 9.52 -14.94 -13.01
C GLY A 84 8.28 -14.17 -13.47
N SER A 85 7.46 -13.67 -12.54
CA SER A 85 6.17 -13.02 -12.81
C SER A 85 6.27 -11.68 -13.55
N GLY A 86 7.47 -11.11 -13.65
CA GLY A 86 7.72 -9.80 -14.23
C GLY A 86 7.71 -8.65 -13.22
N LEU A 87 7.37 -8.91 -11.94
CA LEU A 87 7.46 -7.91 -10.86
C LEU A 87 8.90 -7.51 -10.55
N ILE A 88 9.85 -8.45 -10.73
CA ILE A 88 11.26 -8.21 -10.46
C ILE A 88 11.99 -7.99 -11.79
N ARG A 89 12.35 -6.74 -12.06
CA ARG A 89 13.09 -6.38 -13.27
C ARG A 89 14.42 -7.12 -13.31
N GLY A 90 14.72 -7.68 -14.47
CA GLY A 90 15.93 -8.47 -14.69
C GLY A 90 15.77 -9.97 -14.39
N VAL A 91 14.62 -10.40 -13.87
CA VAL A 91 14.28 -11.82 -13.69
C VAL A 91 13.08 -12.18 -14.58
N GLY A 92 13.34 -12.98 -15.62
CA GLY A 92 12.30 -13.68 -16.36
C GLY A 92 12.27 -15.16 -15.96
N PRO A 93 11.32 -15.97 -16.49
CA PRO A 93 11.14 -17.37 -16.09
C PRO A 93 12.43 -18.20 -16.12
N SER A 94 13.25 -18.06 -17.16
CA SER A 94 14.52 -18.79 -17.26
C SER A 94 15.58 -18.38 -16.23
N THR A 95 15.55 -17.11 -15.79
CA THR A 95 16.48 -16.61 -14.76
C THR A 95 15.98 -16.96 -13.37
N ALA A 96 14.66 -16.93 -13.16
CA ALA A 96 14.03 -17.39 -11.93
C ALA A 96 14.40 -18.85 -11.64
N LYS A 97 14.28 -19.72 -12.65
CA LYS A 97 14.68 -21.13 -12.54
C LYS A 97 16.12 -21.30 -12.07
N LEU A 98 17.07 -20.59 -12.70
CA LEU A 98 18.49 -20.65 -12.32
C LEU A 98 18.75 -20.16 -10.89
N ILE A 99 18.03 -19.13 -10.44
CA ILE A 99 18.16 -18.61 -9.07
C ILE A 99 17.63 -19.62 -8.06
N VAL A 100 16.48 -20.26 -8.35
CA VAL A 100 15.89 -21.27 -7.47
C VAL A 100 16.69 -22.57 -7.47
N GLU A 101 17.26 -22.98 -8.61
CA GLU A 101 18.19 -24.12 -8.68
C GLU A 101 19.45 -23.88 -7.82
N ALA A 102 19.92 -22.64 -7.72
CA ALA A 102 21.12 -22.30 -6.95
C ALA A 102 20.87 -22.18 -5.44
N PHE A 103 19.70 -21.69 -5.01
CA PHE A 103 19.43 -21.35 -3.61
C PHE A 103 18.24 -22.09 -2.97
N GLY A 104 17.45 -22.82 -3.75
CA GLY A 104 16.32 -23.60 -3.25
C GLY A 104 15.28 -22.77 -2.49
N GLN A 105 14.89 -23.22 -1.31
CA GLN A 105 13.91 -22.53 -0.47
C GLN A 105 14.46 -21.22 0.14
N ASP A 106 15.79 -21.08 0.20
CA ASP A 106 16.45 -19.90 0.78
C ASP A 106 16.52 -18.72 -0.21
N THR A 107 16.04 -18.89 -1.45
CA THR A 107 16.12 -17.87 -2.51
C THR A 107 15.65 -16.49 -2.07
N LEU A 108 14.48 -16.38 -1.41
CA LEU A 108 13.95 -15.08 -1.00
C LEU A 108 14.78 -14.45 0.14
N GLU A 109 15.36 -15.27 1.01
CA GLU A 109 16.26 -14.80 2.06
C GLU A 109 17.58 -14.30 1.46
N VAL A 110 18.16 -15.06 0.53
CA VAL A 110 19.37 -14.65 -0.21
C VAL A 110 19.16 -13.32 -0.92
N LEU A 111 18.02 -13.13 -1.61
CA LEU A 111 17.72 -11.86 -2.28
C LEU A 111 17.58 -10.67 -1.32
N THR A 112 17.20 -10.94 -0.06
CA THR A 112 17.01 -9.93 0.98
C THR A 112 18.33 -9.59 1.69
N ALA A 113 19.03 -10.62 2.20
CA ALA A 113 20.15 -10.47 3.12
C ALA A 113 21.53 -10.64 2.46
N HIS A 114 21.61 -11.43 1.37
CA HIS A 114 22.86 -11.82 0.72
C HIS A 114 22.80 -11.68 -0.81
N PRO A 115 22.38 -10.52 -1.35
CA PRO A 115 22.17 -10.35 -2.79
C PRO A 115 23.45 -10.53 -3.61
N GLU A 116 24.63 -10.37 -3.00
CA GLU A 116 25.93 -10.62 -3.62
C GLU A 116 26.10 -12.05 -4.13
N ARG A 117 25.42 -13.02 -3.50
CA ARG A 117 25.44 -14.44 -3.91
C ARG A 117 24.79 -14.67 -5.25
N LEU A 118 23.97 -13.74 -5.76
CA LEU A 118 23.42 -13.85 -7.12
C LEU A 118 24.48 -13.98 -8.21
N LYS A 119 25.75 -13.58 -7.94
CA LYS A 119 26.87 -13.80 -8.87
C LYS A 119 27.23 -15.28 -9.06
N ASP A 120 26.85 -16.14 -8.12
CA ASP A 120 27.05 -17.59 -8.19
C ASP A 120 26.07 -18.23 -9.20
N VAL A 121 25.03 -17.50 -9.60
CA VAL A 121 24.02 -17.95 -10.56
C VAL A 121 24.50 -17.69 -12.00
N PRO A 122 24.45 -18.69 -12.89
CA PRO A 122 24.84 -18.52 -14.29
C PRO A 122 24.13 -17.34 -14.96
N LYS A 123 24.88 -16.56 -15.75
CA LYS A 123 24.37 -15.42 -16.54
C LYS A 123 23.85 -14.23 -15.70
N ILE A 124 24.20 -14.15 -14.42
CA ILE A 124 23.95 -12.98 -13.57
C ILE A 124 25.27 -12.26 -13.27
N GLY A 125 25.57 -11.23 -14.05
CA GLY A 125 26.70 -10.33 -13.79
C GLY A 125 26.37 -9.22 -12.78
N LYS A 126 27.38 -8.47 -12.33
CA LYS A 126 27.25 -7.39 -11.32
C LYS A 126 26.13 -6.39 -11.61
N LYS A 127 25.98 -5.94 -12.86
CA LYS A 127 24.92 -4.99 -13.26
C LYS A 127 23.52 -5.60 -13.10
N ARG A 128 23.35 -6.86 -13.50
CA ARG A 128 22.08 -7.56 -13.43
C ARG A 128 21.71 -7.90 -11.98
N MET A 129 22.69 -8.34 -11.18
CA MET A 129 22.53 -8.52 -9.73
C MET A 129 22.01 -7.25 -9.07
N ALA A 130 22.64 -6.09 -9.32
CA ALA A 130 22.20 -4.82 -8.73
C ALA A 130 20.76 -4.47 -9.12
N GLN A 131 20.41 -4.63 -10.40
CA GLN A 131 19.05 -4.40 -10.89
C GLN A 131 18.01 -5.33 -10.24
N ILE A 132 18.32 -6.62 -10.12
CA ILE A 132 17.44 -7.61 -9.49
C ILE A 132 17.22 -7.23 -8.02
N HIS A 133 18.29 -6.95 -7.29
CA HIS A 133 18.22 -6.60 -5.88
C HIS A 133 17.43 -5.31 -5.64
N GLU A 134 17.71 -4.25 -6.40
CA GLU A 134 16.96 -2.99 -6.30
C GLU A 134 15.48 -3.19 -6.60
N SER A 135 15.15 -3.93 -7.66
CA SER A 135 13.75 -4.22 -8.02
C SER A 135 13.04 -5.08 -6.98
N PHE A 136 13.74 -6.06 -6.40
CA PHE A 136 13.19 -6.93 -5.37
C PHE A 136 12.90 -6.17 -4.07
N LEU A 137 13.83 -5.32 -3.63
CA LEU A 137 13.62 -4.45 -2.45
C LEU A 137 12.49 -3.46 -2.70
N ALA A 138 12.44 -2.83 -3.87
CA ALA A 138 11.37 -1.91 -4.22
C ALA A 138 10.00 -2.61 -4.20
N GLN A 139 9.91 -3.86 -4.68
CA GLN A 139 8.67 -4.63 -4.65
C GLN A 139 8.24 -4.99 -3.22
N GLN A 140 9.18 -5.44 -2.39
CA GLN A 140 8.92 -5.76 -0.99
C GLN A 140 8.44 -4.51 -0.23
N GLN A 141 9.08 -3.37 -0.45
CA GLN A 141 8.72 -2.10 0.17
C GLN A 141 7.36 -1.58 -0.31
N SER A 142 7.08 -1.61 -1.61
CA SER A 142 5.79 -1.20 -2.18
C SER A 142 4.64 -1.97 -1.53
N ARG A 143 4.80 -3.29 -1.38
CA ARG A 143 3.83 -4.15 -0.68
C ARG A 143 3.73 -3.84 0.80
N SER A 144 4.85 -3.69 1.50
CA SER A 144 4.86 -3.32 2.93
C SER A 144 4.10 -2.03 3.17
N THR A 145 4.39 -1.00 2.37
CA THR A 145 3.69 0.28 2.43
C THR A 145 2.20 0.13 2.13
N PHE A 146 1.81 -0.64 1.11
CA PHE A 146 0.39 -0.88 0.83
C PHE A 146 -0.33 -1.49 2.04
N LEU A 147 0.25 -2.51 2.66
CA LEU A 147 -0.30 -3.16 3.85
C LEU A 147 -0.37 -2.22 5.06
N PHE A 148 0.69 -1.44 5.29
CA PHE A 148 0.75 -0.42 6.33
C PHE A 148 -0.40 0.58 6.17
N LEU A 149 -0.60 1.14 4.97
CA LEU A 149 -1.63 2.14 4.71
C LEU A 149 -3.04 1.57 4.88
N GLN A 150 -3.29 0.34 4.41
CA GLN A 150 -4.59 -0.31 4.59
C GLN A 150 -4.94 -0.51 6.07
N ARG A 151 -3.95 -0.88 6.91
CA ARG A 151 -4.15 -1.02 8.37
C ARG A 151 -4.66 0.27 9.03
N TYR A 152 -4.27 1.43 8.51
CA TYR A 152 -4.69 2.74 9.03
C TYR A 152 -5.94 3.31 8.34
N GLY A 153 -6.63 2.50 7.53
CA GLY A 153 -7.88 2.88 6.85
C GLY A 153 -7.67 3.84 5.69
N VAL A 154 -6.45 3.91 5.14
CA VAL A 154 -6.16 4.67 3.92
C VAL A 154 -6.83 3.95 2.75
N THR A 155 -7.59 4.69 1.94
CA THR A 155 -8.23 4.06 0.79
C THR A 155 -7.16 3.60 -0.21
N PRO A 156 -7.43 2.56 -1.01
CA PRO A 156 -6.43 2.08 -1.95
C PRO A 156 -6.00 3.08 -3.03
N ALA A 157 -6.94 3.88 -3.53
CA ALA A 157 -6.61 4.97 -4.46
C ALA A 157 -5.64 5.98 -3.83
N LEU A 158 -5.84 6.32 -2.55
CA LEU A 158 -4.91 7.17 -1.83
C LEU A 158 -3.58 6.45 -1.55
N SER A 159 -3.62 5.14 -1.24
CA SER A 159 -2.42 4.33 -1.02
C SER A 159 -1.52 4.30 -2.26
N ASN A 160 -2.11 4.20 -3.45
CA ASN A 160 -1.37 4.28 -4.71
C ASN A 160 -0.76 5.67 -4.94
N LYS A 161 -1.49 6.76 -4.65
CA LYS A 161 -0.94 8.12 -4.72
C LYS A 161 0.25 8.31 -3.78
N ILE A 162 0.12 7.82 -2.53
CA ILE A 162 1.19 7.84 -1.52
C ILE A 162 2.41 7.04 -1.99
N ASN A 163 2.21 5.81 -2.47
CA ASN A 163 3.29 4.95 -2.95
C ASN A 163 4.02 5.57 -4.15
N LYS A 164 3.29 6.17 -5.09
CA LYS A 164 3.87 6.83 -6.27
C LYS A 164 4.75 8.02 -5.89
N LEU A 165 4.33 8.79 -4.88
CA LEU A 165 5.03 10.00 -4.46
C LEU A 165 6.20 9.71 -3.50
N TYR A 166 5.96 8.98 -2.42
CA TYR A 166 6.94 8.80 -1.35
C TYR A 166 7.74 7.49 -1.44
N ARG A 167 7.28 6.51 -2.23
CA ARG A 167 7.96 5.22 -2.42
C ARG A 167 8.38 4.59 -1.09
N GLU A 168 9.66 4.31 -0.90
CA GLU A 168 10.25 3.73 0.30
C GLU A 168 10.15 4.62 1.54
N HIS A 169 9.91 5.91 1.39
CA HIS A 169 9.80 6.86 2.50
C HIS A 169 8.38 7.02 3.02
N ALA A 170 7.39 6.41 2.37
CA ALA A 170 5.98 6.60 2.69
C ALA A 170 5.63 6.32 4.15
N GLU A 171 6.05 5.17 4.68
CA GLU A 171 5.79 4.79 6.07
C GLU A 171 6.43 5.77 7.05
N ARG A 172 7.70 6.12 6.85
CA ARG A 172 8.42 7.09 7.68
C ARG A 172 7.73 8.45 7.67
N PHE A 173 7.47 8.99 6.48
CA PHE A 173 6.89 10.30 6.30
C PHE A 173 5.49 10.41 6.93
N ILE A 174 4.67 9.39 6.73
CA ILE A 174 3.31 9.37 7.28
C ILE A 174 3.34 9.19 8.80
N SER A 175 4.24 8.37 9.33
CA SER A 175 4.39 8.18 10.78
C SER A 175 4.94 9.43 11.48
N GLU A 176 5.85 10.17 10.84
CA GLU A 176 6.39 11.43 11.37
C GLU A 176 5.36 12.56 11.37
N ASN A 177 4.63 12.75 10.26
CA ASN A 177 3.61 13.80 10.13
C ASN A 177 2.65 13.45 8.97
N PRO A 178 1.46 12.90 9.24
CA PRO A 178 0.49 12.54 8.21
C PRO A 178 -0.20 13.76 7.58
N TYR A 179 -0.15 14.93 8.21
CA TYR A 179 -0.77 16.15 7.66
C TYR A 179 -0.02 16.71 6.45
N ARG A 180 1.21 16.24 6.18
CA ARG A 180 1.92 16.55 4.92
C ARG A 180 1.14 16.09 3.68
N LEU A 181 0.33 15.03 3.82
CA LEU A 181 -0.50 14.51 2.74
C LEU A 181 -1.46 15.57 2.17
N ILE A 182 -1.83 16.58 2.98
CA ILE A 182 -2.71 17.69 2.55
C ILE A 182 -2.04 18.54 1.46
N ASP A 183 -0.73 18.76 1.60
CA ASP A 183 0.04 19.61 0.69
C ASP A 183 0.61 18.82 -0.50
N ASP A 184 0.94 17.55 -0.24
CA ASP A 184 1.68 16.71 -1.18
C ASP A 184 0.77 15.90 -2.13
N ILE A 185 -0.51 15.67 -1.78
CA ILE A 185 -1.42 14.80 -2.54
C ILE A 185 -2.77 15.45 -2.83
N ASP A 186 -3.04 15.66 -4.12
CA ASP A 186 -4.33 16.17 -4.58
C ASP A 186 -5.51 15.31 -4.12
N GLY A 187 -6.52 15.99 -3.55
CA GLY A 187 -7.73 15.38 -3.03
C GLY A 187 -7.62 14.87 -1.58
N VAL A 188 -6.49 15.10 -0.89
CA VAL A 188 -6.39 14.86 0.55
C VAL A 188 -6.68 16.15 1.31
N GLY A 189 -7.85 16.21 1.94
CA GLY A 189 -8.18 17.29 2.88
C GLY A 189 -7.78 16.97 4.33
N PHE A 190 -7.90 17.98 5.20
CA PHE A 190 -7.62 17.86 6.64
C PHE A 190 -8.35 16.68 7.28
N LEU A 191 -9.64 16.49 7.01
CA LEU A 191 -10.42 15.40 7.61
C LEU A 191 -9.86 14.01 7.29
N THR A 192 -9.37 13.81 6.06
CA THR A 192 -8.74 12.55 5.65
C THR A 192 -7.40 12.36 6.35
N ALA A 193 -6.56 13.40 6.40
CA ALA A 193 -5.28 13.35 7.11
C ALA A 193 -5.46 13.17 8.63
N ASP A 194 -6.45 13.82 9.25
CA ASP A 194 -6.76 13.72 10.68
C ASP A 194 -7.25 12.31 11.06
N ARG A 195 -8.03 11.66 10.19
CA ARG A 195 -8.43 10.27 10.37
C ARG A 195 -7.23 9.31 10.37
N ILE A 196 -6.28 9.52 9.46
CA ILE A 196 -5.02 8.75 9.41
C ILE A 196 -4.16 9.05 10.64
N ALA A 197 -4.06 10.32 11.05
CA ALA A 197 -3.33 10.74 12.24
C ALA A 197 -3.85 10.06 13.51
N ARG A 198 -5.18 10.05 13.69
CA ARG A 198 -5.82 9.38 14.84
C ARG A 198 -5.56 7.88 14.85
N SER A 199 -5.61 7.22 13.69
CA SER A 199 -5.33 5.78 13.62
C SER A 199 -3.86 5.44 13.91
N LEU A 200 -2.94 6.38 13.64
CA LEU A 200 -1.53 6.32 14.04
C LEU A 200 -1.28 6.68 15.53
N GLY A 201 -2.31 7.06 16.28
CA GLY A 201 -2.19 7.40 17.70
C GLY A 201 -1.66 8.82 17.97
N ILE A 202 -1.72 9.72 16.99
CA ILE A 202 -1.32 11.12 17.17
C ILE A 202 -2.30 11.80 18.15
N THR A 203 -1.74 12.51 19.13
CA THR A 203 -2.50 13.18 20.17
C THR A 203 -3.29 14.38 19.63
N GLN A 204 -4.40 14.71 20.27
CA GLN A 204 -5.27 15.81 19.85
C GLN A 204 -4.59 17.18 19.93
N ASP A 205 -3.65 17.34 20.85
CA ASP A 205 -2.87 18.56 21.11
C ASP A 205 -1.57 18.64 20.30
N SER A 206 -1.32 17.69 19.39
CA SER A 206 -0.13 17.70 18.55
C SER A 206 0.00 19.01 17.76
N ALA A 207 1.17 19.65 17.85
CA ALA A 207 1.43 20.92 17.19
C ALA A 207 1.18 20.88 15.66
N PHE A 208 1.52 19.79 14.99
CA PHE A 208 1.28 19.67 13.55
C PHE A 208 -0.21 19.47 13.22
N ARG A 209 -0.98 18.82 14.10
CA ARG A 209 -2.45 18.71 14.00
C ARG A 209 -3.10 20.09 14.15
N LEU A 210 -2.71 20.83 15.20
CA LEU A 210 -3.24 22.17 15.47
C LEU A 210 -2.97 23.12 14.29
N ARG A 211 -1.73 23.16 13.78
CA ARG A 211 -1.36 23.96 12.61
C ARG A 211 -2.15 23.58 11.37
N ALA A 212 -2.31 22.28 11.10
CA ALA A 212 -3.08 21.81 9.95
C ALA A 212 -4.57 22.16 10.07
N GLY A 213 -5.16 22.07 11.26
CA GLY A 213 -6.55 22.46 11.51
C GLY A 213 -6.78 23.96 11.36
N ILE A 214 -5.89 24.79 11.88
CA ILE A 214 -5.94 26.26 11.70
C ILE A 214 -5.86 26.59 10.21
N LYS A 215 -4.90 26.00 9.48
CA LYS A 215 -4.76 26.18 8.03
C LYS A 215 -6.03 25.75 7.30
N HIS A 216 -6.64 24.64 7.70
CA HIS A 216 -7.88 24.15 7.10
C HIS A 216 -9.03 25.15 7.22
N VAL A 217 -9.25 25.71 8.42
CA VAL A 217 -10.29 26.73 8.65
C VAL A 217 -10.07 27.96 7.77
N LEU A 218 -8.82 28.40 7.62
CA LEU A 218 -8.48 29.54 6.74
C LEU A 218 -8.74 29.22 5.26
N VAL A 219 -8.34 28.04 4.79
CA VAL A 219 -8.56 27.60 3.41
C VAL A 219 -10.05 27.46 3.11
N GLU A 220 -10.84 26.92 4.05
CA GLU A 220 -12.29 26.79 3.92
C GLU A 220 -12.97 28.18 3.89
N ALA A 221 -12.57 29.09 4.79
CA ALA A 221 -13.09 30.45 4.80
C ALA A 221 -12.80 31.19 3.48
N ALA A 222 -11.60 31.04 2.93
CA ALA A 222 -11.22 31.63 1.66
C ALA A 222 -11.99 31.00 0.48
N GLY A 223 -12.03 29.66 0.41
CA GLY A 223 -12.61 28.93 -0.73
C GLY A 223 -14.13 28.98 -0.78
N SER A 224 -14.81 28.81 0.35
CA SER A 224 -16.28 28.74 0.40
C SER A 224 -16.93 30.08 0.74
N GLY A 225 -16.28 30.91 1.57
CA GLY A 225 -16.81 32.21 2.00
C GLY A 225 -16.31 33.41 1.20
N GLY A 226 -15.30 33.24 0.33
CA GLY A 226 -14.66 34.33 -0.39
C GLY A 226 -13.88 35.30 0.52
N HIS A 227 -13.58 34.86 1.75
CA HIS A 227 -12.91 35.70 2.74
C HIS A 227 -11.42 35.85 2.39
N THR A 228 -10.91 37.08 2.45
CA THR A 228 -9.47 37.38 2.34
C THR A 228 -8.80 37.55 3.70
N TYR A 229 -9.59 37.63 4.78
CA TYR A 229 -9.15 37.69 6.17
C TYR A 229 -10.19 37.00 7.07
N LEU A 230 -9.76 36.54 8.26
CA LEU A 230 -10.63 36.01 9.29
C LEU A 230 -10.21 36.59 10.66
N PRO A 231 -11.11 37.21 11.44
CA PRO A 231 -10.78 37.71 12.77
C PRO A 231 -10.24 36.60 13.67
N GLU A 232 -9.20 36.88 14.47
CA GLU A 232 -8.53 35.87 15.31
C GLU A 232 -9.50 35.11 16.21
N LYS A 233 -10.40 35.82 16.90
CA LYS A 233 -11.41 35.19 17.77
C LYS A 233 -12.30 34.20 17.02
N GLU A 234 -12.66 34.53 15.78
CA GLU A 234 -13.48 33.66 14.94
C GLU A 234 -12.68 32.46 14.43
N LEU A 235 -11.43 32.67 14.00
CA LEU A 235 -10.51 31.61 13.62
C LEU A 235 -10.31 30.61 14.75
N VAL A 236 -9.98 31.10 15.95
CA VAL A 236 -9.74 30.28 17.15
C VAL A 236 -11.00 29.50 17.52
N SER A 237 -12.18 30.12 17.53
CA SER A 237 -13.44 29.45 17.86
C SER A 237 -13.81 28.34 16.86
N ARG A 238 -13.67 28.61 15.55
CA ARG A 238 -13.90 27.63 14.48
C ARG A 238 -12.89 26.48 14.56
N ALA A 239 -11.60 26.78 14.72
CA ALA A 239 -10.54 25.78 14.82
C ALA A 239 -10.67 24.92 16.09
N SER A 240 -11.03 25.53 17.22
CA SER A 240 -11.34 24.83 18.49
C SER A 240 -12.47 23.81 18.30
N SER A 241 -13.55 24.24 17.63
CA SER A 241 -14.70 23.37 17.33
C SER A 241 -14.34 22.21 16.40
N LEU A 242 -13.57 22.48 15.33
CA LEU A 242 -13.08 21.48 14.39
C LEU A 242 -12.14 20.46 15.07
N LEU A 243 -11.19 20.96 15.85
CA LEU A 243 -10.11 20.18 16.46
C LEU A 243 -10.55 19.50 17.76
N GLN A 244 -11.63 19.95 18.38
CA GLN A 244 -12.12 19.52 19.69
C GLN A 244 -11.08 19.73 20.80
N VAL A 245 -10.45 20.91 20.83
CA VAL A 245 -9.40 21.27 21.80
C VAL A 245 -9.70 22.64 22.44
N GLY A 246 -9.11 22.92 23.59
CA GLY A 246 -9.24 24.24 24.21
C GLY A 246 -8.60 25.35 23.37
N GLU A 247 -9.24 26.54 23.36
CA GLU A 247 -8.74 27.71 22.62
C GLU A 247 -7.33 28.14 23.04
N ASN A 248 -6.95 27.88 24.29
CA ASN A 248 -5.63 28.16 24.84
C ASN A 248 -4.49 27.42 24.11
N LEU A 249 -4.77 26.31 23.42
CA LEU A 249 -3.78 25.59 22.62
C LEU A 249 -3.58 26.19 21.22
N LEU A 250 -4.46 27.11 20.80
CA LEU A 250 -4.48 27.70 19.45
C LEU A 250 -3.93 29.14 19.43
N LEU A 251 -3.73 29.73 20.61
CA LEU A 251 -3.18 31.07 20.76
C LEU A 251 -1.65 31.05 20.64
N PRO A 252 -1.03 32.14 20.16
CA PRO A 252 0.42 32.29 20.20
C PRO A 252 0.95 32.14 21.63
N GLN A 253 2.03 31.39 21.81
CA GLN A 253 2.76 31.31 23.08
C GLN A 253 3.78 32.43 23.22
#